data_AF-A0A661J895-F1
#
_entry.id   AF-A0A661J895-F1
#
_cell.length_a   1.000
_cell.length_b   1.000
_cell.length_c   1.000
_cell.angle_alpha   90.00
_cell.angle_beta   90.00
_cell.angle_gamma   90.00
#
_symmetry.space_group_name_H-M   'P 1'
#
loop_
_entity.id
_entity.type
_entity.pdbx_description
1 polymer ?
#
loop_
_entity_poly.entity_id
_entity_poly.type
_entity_poly.pdbx_seq_one_letter_code
_entity_poly.pdbx_strand_id
1 'polypeptide(L)' 'AYREFLKPGGKPEATFNIDADEITAREYCNLHGLWKK' A
#
# COMPACT_ATOMS: atom_id res chain seq x y z
N ALA A 1 -6.20 8.87 -5.29
CA ALA A 1 -5.71 7.74 -4.46
C ALA A 1 -4.24 7.52 -4.78
N TYR A 2 -3.37 7.59 -3.77
CA TYR A 2 -1.96 7.26 -3.93
C TYR A 2 -1.80 5.73 -4.02
N ARG A 3 -0.92 5.26 -4.92
CA ARG A 3 -0.67 3.83 -5.13
C ARG A 3 0.75 3.63 -5.63
N GLU A 4 1.44 2.68 -5.03
CA GLU A 4 2.75 2.20 -5.45
C GLU A 4 2.59 0.75 -5.93
N PHE A 5 3.18 0.41 -7.07
CA PHE A 5 3.22 -0.96 -7.58
C PHE A 5 4.57 -1.58 -7.26
N LEU A 6 4.57 -2.53 -6.32
CA LEU A 6 5.78 -3.20 -5.90
C LEU A 6 6.16 -4.31 -6.88
N LYS A 7 7.46 -4.59 -6.95
CA LYS A 7 8.02 -5.67 -7.78
C LYS A 7 8.46 -6.85 -6.90
N PRO A 8 8.36 -8.09 -7.39
CA PRO A 8 8.92 -9.25 -6.71
C PRO A 8 10.41 -9.04 -6.37
N GLY A 9 10.81 -9.44 -5.17
CA GLY A 9 12.17 -9.26 -4.66
C GLY A 9 12.49 -7.85 -4.13
N GLY A 10 11.61 -6.87 -4.36
CA GLY A 10 11.64 -5.59 -3.68
C GLY A 10 11.09 -5.69 -2.26
N LYS A 11 11.32 -4.65 -1.44
CA LYS A 11 10.73 -4.57 -0.12
C LYS A 11 9.21 -4.33 -0.21
N PRO A 12 8.40 -4.94 0.70
CA PRO A 12 6.95 -4.76 0.74
C PRO A 12 6.56 -3.42 1.43
N GLU A 13 7.12 -2.30 0.98
CA GLU A 13 6.93 -1.00 1.62
C GLU A 13 6.73 0.12 0.59
N ALA A 14 5.94 1.13 0.96
CA ALA A 14 5.73 2.36 0.18
C ALA A 14 5.57 3.54 1.13
N THR A 15 6.14 4.70 0.77
CA THR A 15 6.04 5.93 1.56
C THR A 15 5.26 6.98 0.78
N PHE A 16 4.28 7.59 1.44
CA PHE A 16 3.49 8.68 0.87
C PHE A 16 3.50 9.86 1.83
N ASN A 17 4.01 11.01 1.38
CA ASN A 17 3.99 12.24 2.15
C ASN A 17 2.64 12.93 1.96
N ILE A 18 1.69 12.57 2.81
CA ILE A 18 0.32 13.09 2.78
C ILE A 18 0.11 13.96 4.02
N ASP A 19 -0.39 15.18 3.82
CA ASP A 19 -0.90 16.05 4.88
C ASP A 19 -2.43 15.84 4.99
N ALA A 20 -2.86 15.03 5.96
CA ALA A 20 -4.26 14.69 6.17
C ALA A 20 -4.53 14.24 7.62
N ASP A 21 -5.71 14.58 8.13
CA ASP A 21 -6.13 14.24 9.50
C ASP A 21 -6.43 12.74 9.69
N GLU A 22 -7.01 12.09 8.67
CA GLU A 22 -7.33 10.67 8.69
C GLU A 22 -6.83 9.96 7.44
N ILE A 23 -6.21 8.79 7.64
CA ILE A 23 -5.65 7.97 6.55
C ILE A 23 -6.06 6.51 6.68
N THR A 24 -6.26 5.87 5.53
CA THR A 24 -6.47 4.42 5.45
C THR A 24 -5.44 3.80 4.53
N ALA A 25 -4.69 2.83 5.05
CA ALA A 25 -3.80 2.00 4.25
C ALA A 25 -4.52 0.73 3.77
N ARG A 26 -4.26 0.36 2.52
CA ARG A 26 -4.73 -0.89 1.91
C ARG A 26 -3.61 -1.47 1.06
N GLU A 27 -3.51 -2.78 1.06
CA GLU A 27 -2.59 -3.51 0.20
C GLU A 27 -3.31 -4.61 -0.58
N TYR A 28 -2.67 -5.11 -1.63
CA TYR A 28 -3.17 -6.22 -2.41
C TYR A 28 -2.06 -7.24 -2.62
N CYS A 29 -2.24 -8.42 -2.03
CA CYS A 29 -1.39 -9.56 -2.28
C CYS A 29 -1.92 -10.34 -3.49
N ASN A 30 -1.06 -10.70 -4.45
CA ASN A 30 -1.44 -11.48 -5.62
C ASN A 30 -1.97 -12.89 -5.27
N LEU A 31 -1.67 -13.41 -4.07
CA LEU A 31 -2.16 -14.70 -3.60
C LEU A 31 -3.34 -14.55 -2.64
N HIS A 32 -3.30 -13.56 -1.74
CA HIS A 32 -4.25 -13.44 -0.62
C HIS A 32 -5.27 -12.31 -0.81
N GLY A 33 -5.25 -11.62 -1.95
CA GLY A 33 -6.22 -10.58 -2.29
C GLY A 33 -6.04 -9.28 -1.52
N LEU A 34 -7.14 -8.55 -1.32
CA LEU A 34 -7.17 -7.22 -0.73
C LEU A 34 -7.13 -7.29 0.80
N TRP A 35 -6.21 -6.57 1.41
CA TRP A 35 -6.13 -6.38 2.84
C TRP A 35 -6.31 -4.89 3.15
N LYS A 36 -7.19 -4.59 4.11
CA LYS A 36 -7.52 -3.24 4.52
C LYS A 36 -7.54 -3.21 6.05
N LYS A 37 -6.92 -2.20 6.64
CA LYS A 37 -7.05 -1.91 8.07
C LYS A 37 -8.39 -1.25 8.38
#